data_AF-A0AAU6TQY7-F1
#
_entry.id   AF-A0AAU6TQY7-F1
#
_cell.length_a   1.000
_cell.length_b   1.000
_cell.length_c   1.000
_cell.angle_alpha   90.00
_cell.angle_beta   90.00
_cell.angle_gamma   90.00
#
_symmetry.space_group_name_H-M   'P 1'
#
loop_
_entity.id
_entity.type
_entity.pdbx_description
1 polymer ?
#
loop_
_entity_poly.entity_id
_entity_poly.type
_entity_poly.pdbx_seq_one_letter_code
_entity_poly.pdbx_strand_id
1 'polypeptide(L)' 'MKKNDLIEYIRTNYGSVPDYPWIKYPDYAVFRHRGNAKWFAIIMSVSADKIGAETQRK' A
#
# COMPACT_ATOMS: atom_id res chain seq x y z
N MET A 1 6.75 -10.64 -3.59
CA MET A 1 5.64 -9.98 -4.32
C MET A 1 6.07 -8.56 -4.61
N LYS A 2 6.01 -8.09 -5.87
CA LYS A 2 6.37 -6.70 -6.21
C LYS A 2 5.14 -5.80 -6.05
N LYS A 3 5.36 -4.49 -5.88
CA LYS A 3 4.31 -3.47 -5.74
C LYS A 3 3.28 -3.55 -6.88
N ASN A 4 3.74 -3.64 -8.13
CA ASN A 4 2.87 -3.66 -9.30
C ASN A 4 2.00 -4.93 -9.35
N ASP A 5 2.55 -6.08 -8.97
CA ASP A 5 1.80 -7.34 -8.92
C ASP A 5 0.65 -7.24 -7.92
N LEU A 6 0.88 -6.62 -6.76
CA LEU A 6 -0.15 -6.40 -5.74
C LEU A 6 -1.22 -5.41 -6.21
N ILE A 7 -0.82 -4.30 -6.87
CA ILE A 7 -1.76 -3.34 -7.46
C ILE A 7 -2.67 -4.06 -8.47
N GLU A 8 -2.09 -4.87 -9.36
CA GLU A 8 -2.84 -5.61 -10.37
C GLU A 8 -3.80 -6.63 -9.75
N TYR A 9 -3.34 -7.33 -8.71
CA TYR A 9 -4.16 -8.25 -7.95
C TYR A 9 -5.36 -7.54 -7.31
N ILE A 10 -5.14 -6.40 -6.65
CA ILE A 10 -6.21 -5.62 -6.03
C ILE A 10 -7.20 -5.10 -7.07
N ARG A 11 -6.69 -4.62 -8.21
CA ARG A 11 -7.51 -4.18 -9.34
C ARG A 11 -8.39 -5.30 -9.87
N THR A 12 -7.83 -6.48 -10.09
CA THR A 12 -8.53 -7.63 -10.68
C THR A 12 -9.56 -8.22 -9.73
N ASN A 13 -9.23 -8.38 -8.44
CA ASN A 13 -10.08 -9.10 -7.48
C ASN A 13 -11.07 -8.19 -6.75
N TYR A 14 -10.74 -6.91 -6.57
CA TYR A 14 -11.55 -5.97 -5.77
C TYR A 14 -12.03 -4.76 -6.59
N GLY A 15 -11.59 -4.59 -7.85
CA GLY A 15 -11.94 -3.44 -8.67
C GLY A 15 -11.41 -2.10 -8.12
N SER A 16 -10.53 -2.10 -7.12
CA SER A 16 -10.00 -0.85 -6.57
C SER A 16 -8.73 -0.44 -7.32
N VAL A 17 -8.63 0.85 -7.61
CA VAL A 17 -7.39 1.49 -8.07
C VAL A 17 -6.67 2.14 -6.88
N PRO A 18 -5.35 2.35 -6.95
CA PRO A 18 -4.62 3.07 -5.91
C PRO A 18 -4.98 4.56 -5.91
N ASP A 19 -4.95 5.16 -4.73
CA ASP A 19 -5.01 6.61 -4.51
C ASP A 19 -3.82 7.08 -3.66
N TYR A 20 -3.41 8.33 -3.81
CA TYR A 20 -2.16 8.89 -3.28
C TYR A 20 -2.43 10.15 -2.44
N PRO A 21 -2.97 10.01 -1.22
CA PRO A 21 -3.46 11.15 -0.44
C PRO A 21 -2.34 11.98 0.19
N TRP A 22 -1.11 11.46 0.30
CA TRP A 22 0.00 12.15 0.95
C TRP A 22 0.95 12.81 -0.05
N ILE A 23 0.95 14.13 -0.09
CA ILE A 23 1.89 14.91 -0.92
C ILE A 23 3.35 14.63 -0.54
N LYS A 24 3.62 14.46 0.76
CA LYS A 24 4.98 14.18 1.27
C LYS A 24 5.49 12.78 0.89
N TYR A 25 4.59 11.83 0.67
CA TYR A 25 4.91 10.43 0.37
C TYR A 25 4.16 9.98 -0.89
N PRO A 26 4.57 10.48 -2.08
CA PRO A 26 3.86 10.23 -3.33
C PRO A 26 3.88 8.76 -3.77
N ASP A 27 4.74 7.94 -3.18
CA ASP A 27 4.82 6.51 -3.42
C ASP A 27 3.81 5.69 -2.60
N TYR A 28 3.23 6.27 -1.54
CA TYR A 28 2.30 5.58 -0.66
C TYR A 28 0.91 5.53 -1.28
N ALA A 29 0.38 4.32 -1.43
CA ALA A 29 -0.89 4.09 -2.09
C ALA A 29 -1.91 3.52 -1.12
N VAL A 30 -3.14 4.03 -1.13
CA VAL A 30 -4.28 3.46 -0.41
C VAL A 30 -5.32 2.91 -1.39
N PHE A 31 -6.04 1.89 -0.96
CA PHE A 31 -7.14 1.30 -1.70
C PHE A 31 -8.42 1.39 -0.90
N ARG A 32 -9.52 1.71 -1.59
CA ARG A 32 -10.81 2.01 -0.97
C ARG A 32 -11.92 1.16 -1.54
N HIS A 33 -12.86 0.77 -0.69
CA HIS A 33 -14.10 0.17 -1.16
C HIS A 33 -14.88 1.20 -1.98
N ARG A 34 -15.31 0.83 -3.18
CA ARG A 34 -16.09 1.72 -4.08
C ARG A 34 -17.39 2.22 -3.44
N GLY A 35 -18.02 1.42 -2.57
CA GLY A 35 -19.34 1.72 -2.00
C GLY A 35 -19.35 2.70 -0.84
N ASN A 36 -18.24 2.92 -0.13
CA ASN A 36 -18.21 3.79 1.05
C ASN A 36 -16.89 4.56 1.24
N ALA A 37 -15.96 4.47 0.29
CA ALA A 37 -14.65 5.11 0.33
C ALA A 37 -13.79 4.77 1.57
N LYS A 38 -14.13 3.73 2.34
CA LYS A 38 -13.32 3.28 3.47
C LYS A 38 -12.07 2.57 2.96
N TRP A 39 -10.95 2.83 3.63
CA TRP A 39 -9.67 2.21 3.33
C TRP A 39 -9.70 0.73 3.73
N PHE A 40 -9.12 -0.13 2.90
CA PHE A 40 -8.96 -1.56 3.23
C PHE A 40 -7.55 -2.08 3.01
N ALA A 41 -6.72 -1.38 2.23
CA ALA A 41 -5.31 -1.74 2.03
C ALA A 41 -4.45 -0.49 1.84
N ILE A 42 -3.17 -0.63 2.18
CA ILE A 42 -2.15 0.41 2.03
C ILE A 42 -0.82 -0.22 1.60
N ILE A 43 -0.11 0.44 0.70
CA ILE A 43 1.26 0.12 0.30
C ILE A 43 2.13 1.29 0.70
N MET A 44 3.15 1.04 1.52
CA MET A 44 4.05 2.06 2.04
C MET A 44 5.49 1.53 2.15
N SER A 45 6.46 2.43 2.00
CA SER A 45 7.87 2.15 2.19
C SER A 45 8.26 2.49 3.64
N VAL A 46 8.33 1.49 4.53
CA VAL A 46 8.67 1.70 5.95
C VAL A 46 10.00 1.06 6.31
N SER A 47 10.70 1.67 7.27
CA SER A 47 11.91 1.08 7.82
C SER A 47 11.57 -0.13 8.70
N ALA A 48 12.47 -1.12 8.71
CA ALA A 48 12.24 -2.41 9.36
C ALA A 48 11.94 -2.28 10.87
N ASP A 49 12.58 -1.32 11.55
CA ASP A 49 12.36 -1.02 12.97
C ASP A 49 10.90 -0.64 13.27
N LYS A 50 10.20 0.02 12.33
CA LYS A 50 8.80 0.45 12.51
C LYS A 50 7.82 -0.72 12.54
N ILE A 51 8.23 -1.87 12.02
CA ILE A 51 7.43 -3.09 12.00
C ILE A 51 8.00 -4.18 12.93
N GLY A 52 8.91 -3.80 13.84
CA GLY A 52 9.52 -4.73 14.79
C GLY A 52 10.46 -5.75 14.15
N ALA A 53 10.87 -5.53 12.90
CA ALA A 53 11.88 -6.36 12.25
C ALA A 53 13.27 -5.87 12.63
N GLU A 54 14.09 -6.78 13.16
CA GLU A 54 15.49 -6.46 13.42
C GLU A 54 16.20 -6.13 12.11
N THR A 55 16.73 -4.91 12.03
CA THR A 55 17.64 -4.57 10.93
C THR A 55 18.90 -5.40 11.15
N GLN A 56 19.04 -6.50 10.40
CA GLN A 56 20.29 -7.25 10.31
C GLN A 56 21.34 -6.32 9.69
N ARG A 57 21.95 -5.47 10.51
CA ARG A 57 23.16 -4.71 10.16
C ARG A 57 24.27 -5.74 10.02
N LYS A 58 24.66 -6.03 8.78
CA LYS A 58 26.00 -6.55 8.48
C LYS A 58 26.99 -5.40 8.46
#